data_AF-A0A7X9BUL7-F1
#
_entry.id   AF-A0A7X9BUL7-F1
#
_cell.length_a   1.000
_cell.length_b   1.000
_cell.length_c   1.000
_cell.angle_alpha   90.00
_cell.angle_beta   90.00
_cell.angle_gamma   90.00
#
_symmetry.space_group_name_H-M   'P 1'
#
loop_
_entity.id
_entity.type
_entity.pdbx_description
1 polymer ?
#
loop_
_entity_poly.entity_id
_entity_poly.type
_entity_poly.pdbx_seq_one_letter_code
_entity_poly.pdbx_strand_id
1 'polypeptide(L)'
;MNEKNNIRRIRSLINTAEKKISGMNKGSKILFKIGTVAFLAFLIIALLLEIIFVSAGIVTPDNLKLIEWTVTYSFRFWAMITFGAVILDILVNR
;
A
#
# COMPACT_ATOMS: atom_id res chain seq x y z
N MET A 1 29.84 -6.57 0.62
CA MET A 1 28.50 -6.35 0.03
C MET A 1 28.25 -4.85 -0.02
N ASN A 2 28.01 -4.27 -1.22
CA ASN A 2 28.20 -2.83 -1.48
C ASN A 2 26.93 -2.00 -1.19
N GLU A 3 26.71 -1.66 0.08
CA GLU A 3 25.54 -0.88 0.56
C GLU A 3 25.34 0.44 -0.18
N LYS A 4 26.44 1.13 -0.54
CA LYS A 4 26.42 2.41 -1.25
C LYS A 4 25.77 2.33 -2.63
N ASN A 5 25.84 1.16 -3.28
CA ASN A 5 25.27 0.92 -4.60
C ASN A 5 23.77 0.58 -4.52
N ASN A 6 23.35 -0.11 -3.47
CA ASN A 6 21.93 -0.43 -3.22
C ASN A 6 21.12 0.84 -2.91
N ILE A 7 21.64 1.73 -2.08
CA ILE A 7 20.98 3.00 -1.75
C ILE A 7 20.77 3.87 -3.00
N ARG A 8 21.76 3.92 -3.89
CA ARG A 8 21.68 4.67 -5.16
C ARG A 8 20.61 4.10 -6.10
N ARG A 9 20.52 2.77 -6.20
CA ARG A 9 19.47 2.09 -6.98
C ARG A 9 18.07 2.38 -6.42
N ILE A 10 17.87 2.23 -5.12
CA ILE A 10 16.57 2.50 -4.48
C ILE A 10 16.16 3.96 -4.71
N ARG A 11 17.08 4.91 -4.52
CA ARG A 11 16.81 6.34 -4.78
C ARG A 11 16.41 6.60 -6.24
N SER A 12 17.05 5.93 -7.20
CA SER A 12 16.69 6.08 -8.62
C SER A 12 15.28 5.56 -8.94
N LEU A 13 14.88 4.45 -8.31
CA LEU A 13 13.53 3.89 -8.47
C LEU A 13 12.47 4.82 -7.85
N ILE A 14 12.74 5.34 -6.66
CA ILE A 14 11.86 6.32 -5.99
C ILE A 14 11.70 7.56 -6.86
N ASN A 15 12.79 8.16 -7.35
CA ASN A 15 12.73 9.34 -8.21
C ASN A 15 11.94 9.10 -9.50
N THR A 16 12.05 7.89 -10.07
CA THR A 16 11.31 7.51 -11.28
C THR A 16 9.81 7.39 -10.98
N ALA A 17 9.46 6.73 -9.88
CA ALA A 17 8.07 6.59 -9.44
C ALA A 17 7.46 7.95 -9.07
N GLU A 18 8.21 8.80 -8.38
CA GLU A 18 7.79 10.16 -8.01
C GLU A 18 7.53 11.02 -9.24
N LYS A 19 8.42 10.99 -10.24
CA LYS A 19 8.18 11.67 -11.53
C LYS A 19 6.89 11.20 -12.17
N LYS A 20 6.66 9.88 -12.21
CA LYS A 20 5.47 9.29 -12.84
C LYS A 20 4.19 9.69 -12.08
N ILE A 21 4.21 9.65 -10.75
CA ILE A 21 3.09 10.09 -9.90
C ILE A 21 2.86 11.60 -9.99
N SER A 22 3.92 12.39 -10.16
CA SER A 22 3.82 13.86 -10.31
C SER A 22 3.14 14.26 -11.62
N GLY A 23 3.33 13.47 -12.69
CA GLY A 23 2.74 13.67 -14.00
C GLY A 23 1.32 13.10 -14.16
N MET A 24 0.77 12.44 -13.13
CA MET A 24 -0.61 11.97 -13.18
C MET A 24 -1.60 13.14 -13.15
N ASN A 25 -2.71 12.96 -13.85
CA ASN A 25 -3.87 13.84 -13.77
C ASN A 25 -4.35 13.98 -12.30
N LYS A 26 -4.93 15.15 -11.98
CA LYS A 26 -5.37 15.53 -10.64
C LYS A 26 -6.32 14.50 -10.02
N GLY A 27 -7.28 13.98 -10.80
CA GLY A 27 -8.23 12.96 -10.35
C GLY A 27 -7.56 11.63 -10.02
N SER A 28 -6.70 11.14 -10.91
CA SER A 28 -5.94 9.91 -10.73
C SER A 28 -4.97 10.00 -9.55
N LYS A 29 -4.35 11.16 -9.36
CA LYS A 29 -3.46 11.44 -8.22
C LYS A 29 -4.20 11.44 -6.89
N ILE A 30 -5.40 12.01 -6.84
CA ILE A 30 -6.26 11.98 -5.65
C ILE A 30 -6.68 10.53 -5.36
N LEU A 31 -7.13 9.80 -6.37
CA LEU A 31 -7.55 8.41 -6.21
C LEU A 31 -6.41 7.52 -5.69
N PHE A 32 -5.21 7.68 -6.25
CA PHE A 32 -4.01 6.97 -5.80
C PHE A 32 -3.63 7.34 -4.35
N LYS A 33 -3.72 8.62 -3.96
CA LYS A 33 -3.48 9.06 -2.58
C LYS A 33 -4.49 8.47 -1.60
N ILE A 34 -5.78 8.50 -1.93
CA ILE A 34 -6.85 7.94 -1.08
C ILE A 34 -6.62 6.45 -0.88
N GLY A 35 -6.34 5.72 -1.97
CA GLY A 35 -6.01 4.29 -1.90
C GLY A 35 -4.83 4.03 -0.98
N THR A 36 -3.75 4.79 -1.14
CA THR A 36 -2.54 4.65 -0.33
C THR A 36 -2.79 4.94 1.15
N VAL A 37 -3.50 6.03 1.48
CA VAL A 37 -3.84 6.39 2.86
C VAL A 37 -4.75 5.34 3.50
N ALA A 38 -5.77 4.89 2.78
CA ALA A 38 -6.67 3.84 3.25
C ALA A 38 -5.92 2.54 3.54
N PHE A 39 -5.03 2.12 2.63
CA PHE A 39 -4.20 0.93 2.83
C PHE A 39 -3.30 1.05 4.05
N LEU A 40 -2.68 2.21 4.25
CA LEU A 40 -1.81 2.47 5.39
C LEU A 40 -2.60 2.43 6.72
N ALA A 41 -3.83 2.96 6.73
CA ALA A 41 -4.73 2.85 7.88
C ALA A 41 -5.07 1.39 8.20
N PHE A 42 -5.38 0.57 7.19
CA PHE A 42 -5.64 -0.86 7.39
C PHE A 42 -4.41 -1.63 7.88
N LEU A 43 -3.20 -1.28 7.42
CA LEU A 43 -1.97 -1.88 7.94
C LEU A 43 -1.73 -1.54 9.41
N ILE A 44 -1.99 -0.29 9.82
CA ILE A 44 -1.92 0.10 11.24
C ILE A 44 -2.91 -0.71 12.06
N ILE A 45 -4.15 -0.87 11.57
CA ILE A 45 -5.17 -1.69 12.25
C ILE A 45 -4.70 -3.14 12.38
N ALA A 46 -4.19 -3.74 11.30
CA ALA A 46 -3.68 -5.11 11.32
C ALA A 46 -2.53 -5.28 12.34
N LEU A 47 -1.60 -4.32 12.39
CA LEU A 47 -0.50 -4.31 13.34
C LEU A 47 -1.00 -4.18 14.79
N LEU A 48 -2.00 -3.32 15.04
CA LEU A 48 -2.62 -3.20 16.36
C LEU A 48 -3.32 -4.50 16.78
N LEU A 49 -4.05 -5.16 15.86
CA LEU A 49 -4.64 -6.47 16.15
C LEU A 49 -3.57 -7.49 16.51
N GLU A 50 -2.46 -7.54 15.78
CA GLU A 50 -1.34 -8.44 16.06
C GLU A 50 -0.76 -8.19 17.45
N ILE A 51 -0.50 -6.93 17.82
CA ILE A 51 -0.02 -6.57 19.16
C ILE A 51 -1.01 -7.00 20.24
N ILE A 52 -2.32 -6.78 20.03
CA ILE A 52 -3.36 -7.18 20.98
C ILE A 52 -3.39 -8.70 21.15
N PHE A 53 -3.37 -9.48 20.07
CA PHE A 53 -3.43 -10.93 20.16
C PHE A 53 -2.18 -11.54 20.82
N VAL A 54 -0.99 -11.01 20.50
CA VAL A 54 0.26 -11.44 21.13
C VAL A 54 0.29 -11.08 22.61
N SER A 55 -0.10 -9.85 22.97
CA SER A 55 -0.06 -9.37 24.36
C SER A 55 -1.13 -10.01 25.25
N ALA A 56 -2.31 -10.31 24.71
CA ALA A 56 -3.39 -10.96 25.45
C ALA A 56 -3.18 -12.48 25.60
N GLY A 57 -2.19 -13.07 24.91
CA GLY A 57 -1.96 -14.52 24.90
C GLY A 57 -3.10 -15.32 24.26
N ILE A 58 -4.00 -14.66 23.53
CA ILE A 58 -5.18 -15.27 22.90
C ILE A 58 -4.76 -15.79 21.53
N VAL A 59 -4.02 -16.89 21.53
CA VAL A 59 -3.66 -17.62 20.30
C VAL A 59 -4.76 -18.63 20.00
N THR A 60 -5.91 -18.16 19.52
CA THR A 60 -6.90 -19.03 18.90
C THR A 60 -6.67 -19.09 17.39
N PRO A 61 -6.87 -20.25 16.74
CA PRO A 61 -6.66 -20.42 15.30
C PRO A 61 -7.44 -19.43 14.43
N ASP A 62 -8.59 -18.95 14.92
CA ASP A 62 -9.46 -18.03 14.18
C ASP A 62 -8.97 -16.57 14.20
N ASN A 63 -8.20 -16.17 15.22
CA ASN A 63 -7.62 -14.82 15.30
C ASN A 63 -6.57 -14.59 14.21
N LEU A 64 -5.79 -15.63 13.91
CA LEU A 64 -4.74 -15.57 12.88
C LEU A 64 -5.34 -15.40 11.49
N LYS A 65 -6.44 -16.12 11.20
CA LYS A 65 -7.23 -15.95 9.96
C LYS A 65 -7.80 -14.54 9.85
N LEU A 66 -8.24 -13.95 10.96
CA LEU A 66 -8.79 -12.60 11.00
C LEU A 66 -7.76 -11.54 10.57
N ILE A 67 -6.52 -11.66 11.06
CA ILE A 67 -5.40 -10.80 10.63
C ILE A 67 -5.07 -11.05 9.16
N GLU A 68 -4.94 -12.32 8.76
CA GLU A 68 -4.64 -12.71 7.38
C GLU A 68 -5.67 -12.14 6.39
N TRP A 69 -6.96 -12.23 6.73
CA TRP A 69 -8.04 -11.68 5.94
C TRP A 69 -7.97 -10.16 5.91
N THR A 70 -7.76 -9.52 7.05
CA THR A 70 -7.63 -8.06 7.12
C THR A 70 -6.51 -7.56 6.21
N VAL A 71 -5.34 -8.19 6.23
CA VAL A 71 -4.21 -7.83 5.36
C VAL A 71 -4.53 -8.13 3.90
N THR A 72 -5.05 -9.32 3.60
CA THR A 72 -5.31 -9.78 2.23
C THR A 72 -6.36 -8.94 1.52
N TYR A 73 -7.50 -8.67 2.18
CA TYR A 73 -8.57 -7.85 1.61
C TYR A 73 -8.16 -6.39 1.47
N SER A 74 -7.41 -5.85 2.44
CA SER A 74 -6.87 -4.49 2.35
C SER A 74 -5.90 -4.35 1.19
N PHE A 75 -5.03 -5.35 0.98
CA PHE A 75 -4.12 -5.37 -0.16
C PHE A 75 -4.87 -5.47 -1.51
N ARG A 76 -5.89 -6.32 -1.60
CA ARG A 76 -6.74 -6.42 -2.80
C ARG A 76 -7.44 -5.10 -3.12
N PHE A 77 -8.01 -4.45 -2.10
CA PHE A 77 -8.65 -3.15 -2.23
C PHE A 77 -7.65 -2.09 -2.73
N TRP A 78 -6.46 -2.03 -2.11
CA TRP A 78 -5.40 -1.11 -2.52
C TRP A 78 -4.95 -1.33 -3.96
N ALA A 79 -4.78 -2.60 -4.36
CA ALA A 79 -4.42 -2.95 -5.72
C ALA A 79 -5.49 -2.50 -6.73
N MET A 80 -6.79 -2.75 -6.46
CA MET A 80 -7.87 -2.29 -7.32
C MET A 80 -7.89 -0.76 -7.47
N ILE A 81 -7.76 -0.02 -6.37
CA ILE A 81 -7.75 1.45 -6.40
C ILE A 81 -6.53 1.96 -7.17
N THR A 82 -5.36 1.33 -6.99
CA THR A 82 -4.13 1.69 -7.68
C THR A 82 -4.23 1.46 -9.19
N PHE A 83 -4.70 0.28 -9.61
CA PHE A 83 -4.96 0.01 -11.03
C PHE A 83 -6.04 0.94 -11.59
N GLY A 84 -7.11 1.19 -10.85
CA GLY A 84 -8.15 2.15 -11.24
C GLY A 84 -7.60 3.56 -11.45
N ALA A 85 -6.70 4.02 -10.58
CA ALA A 85 -6.03 5.31 -10.72
C ALA A 85 -5.13 5.36 -11.96
N VAL A 86 -4.39 4.29 -12.25
CA VAL A 86 -3.56 4.19 -13.46
C VAL A 86 -4.43 4.19 -14.72
N ILE A 87 -5.52 3.42 -14.74
CA ILE A 87 -6.45 3.36 -15.88
C ILE A 87 -7.08 4.74 -16.11
N LEU A 88 -7.53 5.41 -15.06
CA LEU A 88 -8.09 6.76 -15.13
C LEU A 88 -7.08 7.77 -15.68
N ASP A 89 -5.81 7.65 -15.27
CA ASP A 89 -4.73 8.51 -15.78
C ASP A 89 -4.50 8.33 -17.28
N ILE A 90 -4.48 7.07 -17.75
CA ILE A 90 -4.35 6.74 -19.16
C ILE A 90 -5.54 7.25 -19.97
N LEU A 91 -6.77 7.14 -19.44
CA LEU A 91 -7.99 7.60 -20.11
C LEU A 91 -8.08 9.12 -20.23
N VAL A 92 -7.62 9.86 -19.22
CA VAL A 92 -7.70 11.34 -19.23
C VAL A 92 -6.55 11.99 -20.00
N ASN A 93 -5.38 11.35 -20.06
CA ASN A 93 -4.23 11.84 -20.83
C ASN A 93 -4.24 11.39 -22.32
N ARG A 94 -5.28 10.70 -22.78
CA ARG A 94 -5.52 10.35 -24.20
C ARG A 94 -6.58 11.27 -24.79
#